data_AF-S2DF94-F1
#
_entry.id   AF-S2DF94-F1
#
_cell.length_a   1.000
_cell.length_b   1.000
_cell.length_c   1.000
_cell.angle_alpha   90.00
_cell.angle_beta   90.00
_cell.angle_gamma   90.00
#
_symmetry.space_group_name_H-M   'P 1'
#
loop_
_entity.id
_entity.type
_entity.pdbx_description
1 polymer ?
#
loop_
_entity_poly.entity_id
_entity_poly.type
_entity_poly.pdbx_seq_one_letter_code
_entity_poly.pdbx_strand_id
1 'polypeptide(L)'
;MAHLARLEFDEKGAEKIKNDMTQILDWVEQLNEVDTEGVEPLTTMSSEVNVLREDKVGEHLSHERGLANAPQKDSDYFRVPKVLE
;
A
#
# COMPACT_ATOMS: atom_id res chain seq x y z
N MET A 1 -13.13 5.29 -4.83
CA MET A 1 -12.06 4.30 -4.57
C MET A 1 -10.77 4.63 -5.31
N ALA A 2 -10.80 4.80 -6.64
CA ALA A 2 -9.61 5.13 -7.45
C ALA A 2 -8.76 6.31 -6.91
N HIS A 3 -9.43 7.39 -6.46
CA HIS A 3 -8.76 8.56 -5.88
C HIS A 3 -7.91 8.24 -4.63
N LEU A 4 -8.42 7.40 -3.72
CA LEU A 4 -7.71 7.00 -2.50
C LEU A 4 -6.47 6.18 -2.81
N ALA A 5 -6.52 5.36 -3.87
CA ALA A 5 -5.41 4.55 -4.35
C ALA A 5 -4.49 5.27 -5.36
N ARG A 6 -4.75 6.55 -5.67
CA ARG A 6 -4.04 7.34 -6.70
C ARG A 6 -4.00 6.67 -8.08
N LEU A 7 -5.11 6.03 -8.47
CA LEU A 7 -5.28 5.41 -9.78
C LEU A 7 -6.11 6.30 -10.71
N GLU A 8 -5.71 6.34 -11.98
CA GLU A 8 -6.40 7.03 -13.06
C GLU A 8 -6.85 6.02 -14.12
N PHE A 9 -8.08 6.17 -14.62
CA PHE A 9 -8.69 5.27 -15.60
C PHE A 9 -9.30 6.09 -16.73
N ASP A 10 -9.22 5.59 -17.96
CA ASP A 10 -10.05 6.07 -19.05
C ASP A 10 -11.49 5.54 -18.93
N GLU A 11 -12.42 6.05 -19.75
CA GLU A 11 -13.83 5.68 -19.65
C GLU A 11 -14.07 4.16 -19.81
N LYS A 12 -13.33 3.52 -20.72
CA LYS A 12 -13.45 2.07 -20.95
C LYS A 12 -12.90 1.25 -19.79
N GLY A 13 -11.75 1.66 -19.25
CA GLY A 13 -11.12 1.04 -18.09
C GLY A 13 -11.95 1.20 -16.83
N ALA A 14 -12.61 2.34 -16.65
CA ALA A 14 -13.49 2.61 -15.52
C ALA A 14 -14.72 1.67 -15.50
N GLU A 15 -15.38 1.46 -16.63
CA GLU A 15 -16.51 0.52 -16.70
C GLU A 15 -16.03 -0.93 -16.53
N LYS A 16 -14.87 -1.29 -17.07
CA LYS A 16 -14.31 -2.63 -16.88
C LYS A 16 -14.00 -2.92 -15.41
N ILE A 17 -13.22 -2.04 -14.74
CA ILE A 17 -12.81 -2.27 -13.35
C ILE A 17 -14.00 -2.27 -12.40
N LYS A 18 -15.05 -1.51 -12.71
CA LYS A 18 -16.31 -1.55 -11.97
C LYS A 18 -16.95 -2.94 -12.03
N ASN A 19 -17.07 -3.53 -13.22
CA ASN A 19 -17.63 -4.87 -13.39
C ASN A 19 -16.76 -5.95 -12.74
N ASP A 20 -15.45 -5.84 -12.85
CA ASP A 20 -14.51 -6.76 -12.21
C ASP A 20 -14.61 -6.66 -10.67
N MET A 21 -14.75 -5.44 -10.13
CA MET A 21 -14.91 -5.22 -8.69
C MET A 21 -16.22 -5.80 -8.16
N THR A 22 -17.33 -5.65 -8.89
CA THR A 22 -18.60 -6.28 -8.51
C THR A 22 -18.45 -7.80 -8.41
N GLN A 23 -17.83 -8.44 -9.41
CA GLN A 23 -17.60 -9.90 -9.37
C GLN A 23 -16.72 -10.33 -8.19
N ILE A 24 -15.71 -9.54 -7.83
CA ILE A 24 -14.86 -9.81 -6.67
C ILE A 24 -15.66 -9.71 -5.38
N LEU A 25 -16.51 -8.69 -5.25
CA LEU A 25 -17.37 -8.52 -4.07
C LEU A 25 -18.37 -9.68 -3.95
N ASP A 26 -19.04 -10.06 -5.04
CA ASP A 26 -19.96 -11.20 -5.08
C ASP A 26 -19.26 -12.51 -4.69
N TRP A 27 -17.99 -12.68 -5.09
CA TRP A 27 -17.20 -13.85 -4.69
C TRP A 27 -16.83 -13.81 -3.20
N VAL A 28 -16.45 -12.66 -2.67
CA VAL A 28 -16.13 -12.47 -1.24
C VAL A 28 -17.36 -12.67 -0.35
N GLU A 29 -18.57 -12.38 -0.84
CA GLU A 29 -19.82 -12.61 -0.09
C GLU A 29 -20.02 -14.08 0.31
N GLN A 30 -19.41 -15.04 -0.39
CA GLN A 30 -19.45 -16.47 0.00
C GLN A 30 -18.85 -16.71 1.40
N LEU A 31 -17.94 -15.84 1.86
CA LEU A 31 -17.37 -15.95 3.20
C LEU A 31 -18.41 -15.71 4.32
N ASN A 32 -19.53 -15.03 4.01
CA ASN A 32 -20.61 -14.80 4.98
C ASN A 32 -21.39 -16.08 5.32
N GLU A 33 -21.23 -17.17 4.56
CA GLU A 33 -21.85 -18.46 4.85
C GLU A 33 -21.20 -19.17 6.05
N VAL A 34 -20.00 -18.73 6.44
CA VAL A 34 -19.25 -19.31 7.56
C VAL A 34 -19.49 -18.49 8.82
N ASP A 35 -20.04 -19.14 9.85
CA ASP A 35 -20.20 -18.52 11.17
C ASP A 35 -18.83 -18.32 11.83
N THR A 36 -18.56 -17.06 12.18
CA THR A 36 -17.33 -16.62 12.86
C THR A 36 -17.64 -16.00 14.23
N GLU A 37 -18.85 -16.20 14.77
CA GLU A 37 -19.22 -15.71 16.10
C GLU A 37 -18.28 -16.28 17.16
N GLY A 38 -17.65 -15.40 17.94
CA GLY A 38 -16.68 -15.77 18.98
C GLY A 38 -15.30 -16.18 18.48
N VAL A 39 -15.02 -16.09 17.17
CA VAL A 39 -13.69 -16.32 16.61
C VAL A 39 -12.88 -15.02 16.60
N GLU A 40 -11.78 -14.99 17.35
CA GLU A 40 -10.88 -13.83 17.36
C GLU A 40 -10.16 -13.67 16.00
N PRO A 41 -10.09 -12.45 15.45
CA PRO A 41 -9.37 -12.20 14.21
C PRO A 41 -7.88 -12.53 14.31
N LEU A 42 -7.36 -13.25 13.32
CA LEU A 42 -5.94 -13.51 13.20
C LEU A 42 -5.20 -12.28 12.67
N THR A 43 -4.37 -11.66 13.50
CA THR A 43 -3.64 -10.42 13.16
C THR A 43 -2.20 -10.67 12.70
N THR A 44 -1.51 -11.62 13.33
CA THR A 44 -0.15 -12.03 13.01
C THR A 44 0.02 -13.50 13.35
N MET A 45 0.88 -14.20 12.61
CA MET A 45 1.27 -15.58 12.91
C MET A 45 2.46 -15.64 13.90
N SER A 46 3.08 -14.49 14.19
CA SER A 46 4.19 -14.39 15.13
C SER A 46 3.69 -14.29 16.57
N SER A 47 4.35 -14.99 17.48
CA SER A 47 4.13 -14.89 18.94
C SER A 47 4.89 -13.72 19.58
N GLU A 48 5.64 -12.96 18.79
CA GLU A 48 6.47 -11.89 19.29
C GLU A 48 5.64 -10.69 19.75
N VAL A 49 5.94 -10.21 20.96
CA VAL A 49 5.27 -9.08 21.58
C VAL A 49 6.34 -8.05 21.93
N ASN A 50 6.14 -6.80 21.49
CA ASN A 50 7.02 -5.67 21.79
C ASN A 50 8.49 -5.89 21.38
N VAL A 51 8.73 -6.32 20.13
CA VAL A 51 10.08 -6.38 19.56
C VAL A 51 10.57 -4.96 19.30
N LEU A 52 11.26 -4.40 20.28
CA LEU A 52 11.81 -3.05 20.22
C LEU A 52 13.24 -3.07 19.68
N ARG A 53 13.54 -2.08 18.85
CA ARG A 53 14.91 -1.78 18.41
C ARG A 53 15.62 -0.97 19.49
N GLU A 54 16.88 -1.29 19.77
CA GLU A 54 17.74 -0.45 20.62
C GLU A 54 17.93 0.94 20.01
N ASP A 55 17.97 1.97 20.86
CA ASP A 55 18.21 3.35 20.43
C ASP A 55 19.71 3.61 20.16
N LYS A 56 20.21 3.02 19.08
CA LYS A 56 21.59 3.19 18.59
C LYS A 56 21.55 3.63 17.13
N VAL A 57 22.52 4.46 16.75
CA VAL A 57 22.71 4.87 15.35
C VAL A 57 23.16 3.66 14.52
N GLY A 58 22.46 3.39 13.42
CA GLY A 58 22.76 2.30 12.50
C GLY A 58 23.57 2.77 11.29
N GLU A 59 23.78 1.86 10.34
CA GLU A 59 24.37 2.22 9.05
C GLU A 59 23.40 3.05 8.21
N HIS A 60 23.89 4.14 7.63
CA HIS A 60 23.10 5.00 6.76
C HIS A 60 23.46 4.73 5.29
N LEU A 61 22.45 4.78 4.43
CA LEU A 61 22.66 4.72 2.99
C LEU A 61 23.42 5.98 2.53
N SER A 62 24.43 5.82 1.66
CA SER A 62 25.09 6.99 1.08
C SER A 62 24.10 7.75 0.19
N HIS A 63 24.30 9.05 0.10
CA HIS A 63 23.45 9.94 -0.69
C HIS A 63 23.32 9.48 -2.15
N GLU A 64 24.45 9.16 -2.79
CA GLU A 64 24.50 8.63 -4.15
C GLU A 64 23.64 7.35 -4.31
N ARG A 65 23.74 6.42 -3.37
CA ARG A 65 22.96 5.17 -3.37
C ARG A 65 21.47 5.43 -3.14
N GLY A 66 21.12 6.40 -2.30
CA GLY A 66 19.73 6.82 -2.08
C GLY A 66 19.08 7.40 -3.34
N LEU A 67 19.85 8.12 -4.15
CA LEU A 67 19.37 8.73 -5.40
C LEU A 67 19.58 7.86 -6.64
N ALA A 68 20.07 6.63 -6.50
CA ALA A 68 20.38 5.77 -7.65
C ALA A 68 19.13 5.42 -8.49
N ASN A 69 17.98 5.25 -7.85
CA ASN A 69 16.72 4.86 -8.48
C ASN A 69 15.70 6.01 -8.61
N ALA A 70 16.11 7.25 -8.33
CA ALA A 70 15.21 8.41 -8.43
C ALA A 70 14.82 8.65 -9.90
N PRO A 71 13.51 8.66 -10.25
CA PRO A 71 13.08 8.95 -11.63
C PRO A 71 13.53 10.33 -12.12
N GLN A 72 13.53 11.31 -11.22
CA GLN A 72 14.13 12.62 -11.41
C GLN A 72 14.84 13.05 -10.14
N LYS A 73 16.05 13.60 -10.29
CA LYS A 73 16.83 14.17 -9.20
C LYS A 73 17.49 15.46 -9.62
N ASP A 74 17.66 16.35 -8.65
CA ASP A 74 18.63 17.42 -8.69
C ASP A 74 19.79 17.05 -7.76
N SER A 75 20.96 17.69 -7.88
CA SER A 75 22.22 17.33 -7.20
C SER A 75 22.03 16.58 -5.89
N ASP A 76 21.25 17.15 -4.96
CA ASP A 76 21.02 16.57 -3.64
C ASP A 76 19.60 16.04 -3.34
N TYR A 77 18.63 16.16 -4.25
CA TYR A 77 17.20 15.99 -3.93
C TYR A 77 16.42 15.17 -4.97
N PHE A 78 15.35 14.51 -4.52
CA PHE A 78 14.31 13.97 -5.40
C PHE A 78 13.49 15.13 -5.97
N ARG A 79 13.33 15.17 -7.29
CA ARG A 79 12.56 16.23 -7.96
C ARG A 79 11.13 15.73 -8.23
N VAL A 80 10.15 16.48 -7.75
CA VAL A 80 8.72 16.22 -7.94
C VAL A 80 7.99 17.49 -8.37
N PRO A 81 6.82 17.38 -9.04
CA PRO A 81 5.97 18.54 -9.32
C PRO A 81 5.62 19.30 -8.03
N LYS A 82 5.57 20.62 -8.12
CA LYS A 82 5.20 21.46 -6.98
C LYS A 82 3.76 21.14 -6.55
N VAL A 83 3.58 20.83 -5.26
CA VAL A 83 2.25 20.69 -4.66
C VAL A 83 1.65 22.09 -4.54
N LEU A 84 0.53 22.32 -5.22
CA LEU A 84 -0.29 23.53 -5.11
C LEU A 84 -1.62 23.11 -4.44
N GLU A 85 -2.15 23.95 -3.55
CA GLU A 85 -3.50 23.80 -2.99
C GLU A 85 -4.56 24.35 -3.93
#